data_AF-S8EGY7-F1
#
_entry.id   AF-S8EGY7-F1
#
_cell.length_a   1.000
_cell.length_b   1.000
_cell.length_c   1.000
_cell.angle_alpha   90.00
_cell.angle_beta   90.00
_cell.angle_gamma   90.00
#
_symmetry.space_group_name_H-M   'P 1'
#
loop_
_entity.id
_entity.type
_entity.pdbx_description
1 polymer ?
#
loop_
_entity_poly.entity_id
_entity_poly.type
_entity_poly.pdbx_seq_one_letter_code
_entity_poly.pdbx_strand_id
1 'polypeptide(L)'
;MVNMKPAPIIPDGARQCLLSSESINSHAINQDREDELESLNAGINLEDMCETQVQTAGIHHLRKEQPANKKQRIDTEAVKKHLKVASENVVVDNTLREYRRLWDQFKAFCLYMGFVDDEAEFQSYNKEIPCDLPVWVAVWIMNK
;
A
#
# COMPACT_ATOMS: atom_id res chain seq x y z
N MET A 1 18.92 29.80 -47.79
CA MET A 1 19.56 28.79 -46.93
C MET A 1 18.55 28.39 -45.86
N VAL A 2 18.01 27.17 -45.93
CA VAL A 2 16.95 26.71 -45.03
C VAL A 2 17.62 26.18 -43.76
N ASN A 3 17.34 26.84 -42.64
CA ASN A 3 17.91 26.51 -41.34
C ASN A 3 17.17 25.28 -40.79
N MET A 4 17.73 24.09 -40.98
CA MET A 4 17.15 22.86 -40.44
C MET A 4 17.45 22.79 -38.93
N LYS A 5 16.40 22.84 -38.11
CA LYS A 5 16.50 22.59 -36.66
C LYS A 5 17.07 21.18 -36.43
N PRO A 6 18.04 21.00 -35.53
CA PRO A 6 18.53 19.68 -35.16
C PRO A 6 17.40 18.86 -34.54
N ALA A 7 17.29 17.59 -34.94
CA ALA A 7 16.32 16.66 -34.39
C ALA A 7 16.50 16.52 -32.86
N PRO A 8 15.41 16.37 -32.09
CA PRO A 8 15.50 16.21 -30.65
C PRO A 8 16.33 14.96 -30.31
N ILE A 9 17.35 15.15 -29.46
CA ILE A 9 18.17 14.08 -28.92
C ILE A 9 17.32 13.35 -27.89
N ILE A 10 16.70 12.24 -28.31
CA ILE A 10 15.96 11.36 -27.41
C ILE A 10 16.99 10.48 -26.67
N PRO A 11 17.03 10.52 -25.32
CA PRO A 11 17.90 9.67 -24.52
C PRO A 11 17.68 8.18 -24.83
N ASP A 12 18.72 7.37 -24.76
CA ASP A 12 18.69 5.95 -25.18
C ASP A 12 17.59 5.13 -24.49
N GLY A 13 17.33 5.38 -23.20
CA GLY A 13 16.23 4.73 -22.48
C GLY A 13 14.84 5.11 -23.02
N ALA A 14 14.64 6.37 -23.40
CA ALA A 14 13.39 6.82 -24.00
C ALA A 14 13.18 6.26 -25.41
N ARG A 15 14.27 6.07 -26.18
CA ARG A 15 14.23 5.36 -27.47
C ARG A 15 13.83 3.89 -27.30
N GLN A 16 14.37 3.22 -26.29
CA GLN A 16 14.07 1.81 -26.01
C GLN A 16 12.61 1.61 -25.63
N CYS A 17 12.05 2.50 -24.79
CA CYS A 17 10.63 2.48 -24.45
C CYS A 17 9.73 2.68 -25.69
N LEU A 18 10.09 3.64 -26.57
CA LEU A 18 9.34 3.88 -27.80
C LEU A 18 9.36 2.67 -28.73
N LEU A 19 10.53 2.05 -28.94
CA LEU A 19 10.66 0.84 -29.75
C LEU A 19 9.86 -0.34 -29.16
N SER A 20 9.84 -0.49 -27.83
CA SER A 20 9.03 -1.52 -27.17
C SER A 20 7.51 -1.27 -27.30
N SER A 21 7.10 -0.01 -27.46
CA SER A 21 5.70 0.36 -27.65
C SER A 21 5.21 0.19 -29.09
N GLU A 22 6.11 0.20 -30.08
CA GLU A 22 5.78 -0.02 -31.49
C GLU A 22 5.35 -1.47 -31.79
N SER A 23 5.67 -2.42 -30.91
CA SER A 23 5.30 -3.84 -31.03
C SER A 23 4.01 -4.23 -30.30
N ILE A 24 3.26 -3.28 -29.73
CA ILE A 24 2.01 -3.60 -29.03
C ILE A 24 0.94 -3.93 -30.08
N ASN A 25 0.72 -5.22 -30.27
CA ASN A 25 -0.32 -5.75 -31.15
C ASN A 25 -1.71 -5.49 -30.53
N SER A 26 -2.69 -5.08 -31.32
CA SER A 26 -4.08 -4.95 -30.87
C SER A 26 -4.64 -6.25 -30.26
N HIS A 27 -4.10 -7.40 -30.69
CA HIS A 27 -4.40 -8.69 -30.08
C HIS A 27 -3.96 -8.77 -28.61
N ALA A 28 -2.76 -8.28 -28.28
CA ALA A 28 -2.26 -8.28 -26.90
C ALA A 28 -3.11 -7.36 -26.00
N ILE A 29 -3.52 -6.20 -26.51
CA ILE A 29 -4.43 -5.28 -25.79
C ILE A 29 -5.77 -5.95 -25.49
N ASN A 30 -6.33 -6.66 -26.48
CA ASN A 30 -7.61 -7.33 -26.30
C ASN A 30 -7.51 -8.51 -25.33
N GLN A 31 -6.40 -9.24 -25.37
CA GLN A 31 -6.14 -10.34 -24.45
C GLN A 31 -6.00 -9.85 -23.01
N ASP A 32 -5.16 -8.83 -22.75
CA ASP A 32 -5.02 -8.25 -21.41
C ASP A 32 -6.36 -7.77 -20.84
N ARG A 33 -7.21 -7.18 -21.70
CA ARG A 33 -8.57 -6.76 -21.33
C ARG A 33 -9.50 -7.94 -21.03
N GLU A 34 -9.43 -9.01 -21.81
CA GLU A 34 -10.24 -10.21 -21.58
C GLU A 34 -9.82 -10.91 -20.28
N ASP A 35 -8.51 -11.01 -20.01
CA ASP A 35 -7.95 -11.57 -18.79
C ASP A 35 -8.36 -10.76 -17.54
N GLU A 36 -8.40 -9.42 -17.65
CA GLU A 36 -8.89 -8.54 -16.59
C GLU A 36 -10.39 -8.73 -16.33
N LEU A 37 -11.21 -8.80 -17.40
CA LEU A 37 -12.65 -9.06 -17.29
C LEU A 37 -12.96 -10.44 -16.71
N GLU A 38 -12.19 -11.47 -17.09
CA GLU A 38 -12.31 -12.81 -16.54
C GLU A 38 -11.94 -12.82 -15.05
N SER A 39 -10.87 -12.13 -14.65
CA SER A 39 -10.49 -11.98 -13.24
C SER A 39 -11.56 -11.26 -12.41
N LEU A 40 -12.16 -10.19 -12.95
CA LEU A 40 -13.25 -9.47 -12.28
C LEU A 40 -14.48 -10.37 -12.13
N ASN A 41 -14.84 -11.11 -13.17
CA ASN A 41 -15.98 -12.03 -13.15
C ASN A 41 -15.72 -13.22 -12.20
N ALA A 42 -14.49 -13.73 -12.12
CA ALA A 42 -14.10 -14.77 -11.18
C ALA A 42 -14.14 -14.27 -9.72
N GLY A 43 -13.76 -13.00 -9.47
CA GLY A 43 -13.89 -12.35 -8.17
C GLY A 43 -15.34 -12.22 -7.71
N ILE A 44 -16.23 -11.77 -8.61
CA ILE A 44 -17.67 -11.65 -8.34
C ILE A 44 -18.29 -13.02 -8.00
N ASN A 45 -17.88 -14.10 -8.68
CA ASN A 45 -18.36 -15.45 -8.37
C ASN A 45 -17.90 -15.99 -7.00
N LEU A 46 -16.74 -15.55 -6.48
CA LEU A 46 -16.28 -15.91 -5.14
C LEU A 46 -17.06 -15.18 -4.04
N GLU A 47 -17.50 -13.94 -4.30
CA GLU A 47 -18.38 -13.18 -3.40
C GLU A 47 -19.79 -13.79 -3.34
N ASP A 48 -20.28 -14.35 -4.45
CA ASP A 48 -21.59 -15.01 -4.55
C ASP A 48 -21.65 -16.33 -3.75
N MET A 49 -20.54 -17.10 -3.69
CA MET A 49 -20.46 -18.29 -2.81
C MET A 49 -20.48 -17.92 -1.31
N CYS A 50 -20.06 -16.71 -0.95
CA CYS A 50 -20.12 -16.22 0.42
C CYS A 50 -21.52 -15.67 0.78
N GLU A 51 -22.28 -15.17 -0.20
CA GLU A 51 -23.67 -14.74 -0.04
C GLU A 51 -24.70 -15.88 -0.08
N THR A 52 -24.40 -17.02 -0.71
CA THR A 52 -25.36 -18.12 -0.87
C THR A 52 -25.72 -18.84 0.46
N GLN A 53 -24.94 -18.66 1.54
CA GLN A 53 -25.36 -19.08 2.88
C GLN A 53 -26.26 -18.06 3.62
N VAL A 54 -26.43 -16.86 3.10
CA VAL A 54 -27.14 -15.76 3.80
C VAL A 54 -28.47 -15.38 3.15
N GLN A 55 -28.75 -15.82 1.92
CA GLN A 55 -29.94 -15.38 1.17
C GLN A 55 -30.87 -16.51 0.72
N THR A 56 -31.50 -17.21 1.68
CA THR A 56 -32.88 -17.66 1.44
C THR A 56 -33.84 -16.61 2.01
N ALA A 57 -34.09 -15.58 1.19
CA ALA A 57 -35.33 -14.82 1.06
C ALA A 57 -35.12 -13.29 0.98
N GLY A 58 -35.12 -12.77 -0.25
CA GLY A 58 -36.02 -11.64 -0.56
C GLY A 58 -35.40 -10.29 -0.94
N ILE A 59 -34.87 -10.20 -2.16
CA ILE A 59 -35.25 -9.28 -3.26
C ILE A 59 -35.77 -7.87 -2.89
N HIS A 60 -35.05 -6.86 -3.40
CA HIS A 60 -35.43 -5.46 -3.65
C HIS A 60 -36.23 -4.73 -2.55
N HIS A 61 -35.58 -3.77 -1.91
CA HIS A 61 -36.22 -2.48 -1.66
C HIS A 61 -35.16 -1.39 -1.56
N LEU A 62 -35.43 -0.26 -2.22
CA LEU A 62 -35.05 1.07 -1.75
C LEU A 62 -34.82 1.05 -0.23
N ARG A 63 -33.72 1.62 0.25
CA ARG A 63 -33.46 1.89 1.68
C ARG A 63 -34.73 2.48 2.31
N LYS A 64 -35.64 1.63 2.80
CA LYS A 64 -36.69 2.00 3.73
C LYS A 64 -35.90 2.41 4.95
N GLU A 65 -36.06 3.67 5.35
CA GLU A 65 -35.63 4.11 6.67
C GLU A 65 -36.04 3.03 7.66
N GLN A 66 -35.04 2.32 8.21
CA GLN A 66 -35.30 1.32 9.24
C GLN A 66 -36.07 2.05 10.35
N PRO A 67 -37.21 1.54 10.82
CA PRO A 67 -37.88 2.14 11.96
C PRO A 67 -36.89 2.16 13.10
N ALA A 68 -36.56 3.36 13.57
CA ALA A 68 -35.57 3.69 14.59
C ALA A 68 -35.16 2.47 15.42
N ASN A 69 -34.14 1.74 14.92
CA ASN A 69 -33.62 0.59 15.64
C ASN A 69 -33.09 1.13 16.95
N LYS A 70 -33.73 0.69 18.05
CA LYS A 70 -33.38 1.03 19.43
C LYS A 70 -31.87 1.13 19.52
N LYS A 71 -31.36 2.31 19.87
CA LYS A 71 -29.93 2.62 20.02
C LYS A 71 -29.23 1.38 20.56
N GLN A 72 -28.57 0.64 19.68
CA GLN A 72 -27.91 -0.60 20.07
C GLN A 72 -26.83 -0.18 21.02
N ARG A 73 -27.02 -0.49 22.30
CA ARG A 73 -26.10 -0.10 23.36
C ARG A 73 -24.85 -0.94 23.12
N ILE A 74 -23.87 -0.34 22.45
CA ILE A 74 -22.58 -0.98 22.19
C ILE A 74 -21.98 -1.30 23.54
N ASP A 75 -21.85 -2.59 23.83
CA ASP A 75 -21.15 -3.07 25.01
C ASP A 75 -19.66 -2.77 24.82
N THR A 76 -19.24 -1.67 25.42
CA THR A 76 -17.89 -1.13 25.28
C THR A 76 -16.86 -2.11 25.84
N GLU A 77 -17.24 -2.93 26.82
CA GLU A 77 -16.34 -3.92 27.43
C GLU A 77 -16.16 -5.14 26.52
N ALA A 78 -17.23 -5.58 25.85
CA ALA A 78 -17.13 -6.61 24.82
C ALA A 78 -16.26 -6.14 23.64
N VAL A 79 -16.41 -4.89 23.20
CA VAL A 79 -15.58 -4.31 22.14
C VAL A 79 -14.11 -4.22 22.58
N LYS A 80 -13.80 -3.72 23.78
CA LYS A 80 -12.42 -3.69 24.31
C LYS A 80 -11.80 -5.07 24.37
N LYS A 81 -12.55 -6.08 24.84
CA LYS A 81 -12.09 -7.46 24.92
C LYS A 81 -11.73 -8.00 23.53
N HIS A 82 -12.61 -7.83 22.55
CA HIS A 82 -12.35 -8.28 21.18
C HIS A 82 -11.22 -7.51 20.53
N LEU A 83 -11.13 -6.20 20.76
CA LEU A 83 -10.04 -5.37 20.25
C LEU A 83 -8.69 -5.82 20.82
N LYS A 84 -8.64 -6.12 22.12
CA LYS A 84 -7.43 -6.62 22.78
C LYS A 84 -6.97 -7.94 22.15
N VAL A 85 -7.88 -8.91 22.00
CA VAL A 85 -7.59 -10.22 21.40
C VAL A 85 -7.16 -10.06 19.94
N ALA A 86 -7.83 -9.20 19.18
CA ALA A 86 -7.47 -8.90 17.80
C ALA A 86 -6.09 -8.21 17.71
N SER A 87 -5.74 -7.37 18.68
CA SER A 87 -4.46 -6.65 18.73
C SER A 87 -3.28 -7.50 19.23
N GLU A 88 -3.54 -8.60 19.96
CA GLU A 88 -2.53 -9.36 20.70
C GLU A 88 -1.47 -10.02 19.82
N ASN A 89 -1.69 -10.15 18.51
CA ASN A 89 -0.74 -10.73 17.56
C ASN A 89 -0.54 -9.87 16.29
N VAL A 90 -0.91 -8.59 16.32
CA VAL A 90 -0.73 -7.69 15.16
C VAL A 90 0.77 -7.52 14.83
N VAL A 91 1.61 -7.53 15.86
CA VAL A 91 3.08 -7.58 15.69
C VAL A 91 3.58 -8.88 16.27
N VAL A 92 3.78 -9.88 15.42
CA VAL A 92 4.41 -11.15 15.78
C VAL A 92 5.87 -10.87 16.22
N ASP A 93 6.41 -11.65 17.16
CA ASP A 93 7.78 -11.49 17.66
C ASP A 93 8.84 -11.42 16.54
N ASN A 94 8.60 -12.17 15.46
CA ASN A 94 9.45 -12.13 14.27
C ASN A 94 9.46 -10.74 13.62
N THR A 95 8.28 -10.13 13.45
CA THR A 95 8.13 -8.77 12.90
C THR A 95 8.81 -7.74 13.80
N LEU A 96 8.67 -7.88 15.12
CA LEU A 96 9.31 -6.97 16.07
C LEU A 96 10.84 -7.06 16.00
N ARG A 97 11.38 -8.27 15.88
CA ARG A 97 12.82 -8.50 15.67
C ARG A 97 13.30 -7.86 14.37
N GLU A 98 12.56 -8.00 13.28
CA GLU A 98 12.92 -7.36 12.02
C GLU A 98 12.89 -5.84 12.10
N TYR A 99 11.89 -5.26 12.77
CA TYR A 99 11.85 -3.82 12.99
C TYR A 99 13.03 -3.32 13.80
N ARG A 100 13.45 -4.04 14.85
CA ARG A 100 14.67 -3.70 15.61
C ARG A 100 15.90 -3.75 14.72
N ARG A 101 16.07 -4.83 13.95
CA ARG A 101 17.21 -4.99 13.04
C ARG A 101 17.25 -3.85 12.01
N LEU A 102 16.12 -3.53 11.39
CA LEU A 102 16.01 -2.43 10.43
C LEU A 102 16.33 -1.09 11.08
N TRP A 103 15.84 -0.85 12.30
CA TRP A 103 16.12 0.36 13.06
C TRP A 103 17.62 0.50 13.39
N ASP A 104 18.28 -0.58 13.82
CA ASP A 104 19.72 -0.56 14.09
C ASP A 104 20.54 -0.27 12.83
N GLN A 105 20.15 -0.85 11.69
CA GLN A 105 20.78 -0.55 10.40
C GLN A 105 20.58 0.91 9.98
N PHE A 106 19.39 1.46 10.21
CA PHE A 106 19.08 2.84 9.92
C PHE A 106 19.90 3.81 10.79
N LYS A 107 20.00 3.57 12.11
CA LYS A 107 20.84 4.38 13.01
C LYS A 107 22.30 4.40 12.56
N ALA A 108 22.86 3.23 12.27
CA ALA A 108 24.23 3.13 11.77
C ALA A 108 24.42 3.90 10.45
N PHE A 109 23.44 3.84 9.55
CA PHE A 109 23.43 4.63 8.32
C PHE A 109 23.41 6.14 8.59
N CYS A 110 22.54 6.62 9.48
CA CYS A 110 22.46 8.03 9.83
C CYS A 110 23.77 8.57 10.43
N LEU A 111 24.42 7.80 11.31
CA LEU A 111 25.73 8.15 11.85
C LEU A 111 26.80 8.20 10.75
N TYR A 112 26.80 7.22 9.84
CA TYR A 112 27.74 7.17 8.72
C TYR A 112 27.58 8.35 7.75
N MET A 113 26.34 8.77 7.48
CA MET A 113 26.04 9.93 6.63
C MET A 113 26.26 11.27 7.33
N GLY A 114 26.47 11.28 8.65
CA GLY A 114 26.56 12.50 9.45
C GLY A 114 25.22 13.25 9.59
N PHE A 115 24.08 12.55 9.50
CA PHE A 115 22.77 13.13 9.79
C PHE A 115 22.54 13.31 11.30
N VAL A 116 23.24 12.51 12.09
CA VAL A 116 23.19 12.49 13.56
C VAL A 116 24.63 12.34 14.04
N ASP A 117 25.01 13.08 15.07
CA ASP A 117 26.38 13.07 15.59
C ASP A 117 26.63 11.93 16.59
N ASP A 118 25.60 11.56 17.37
CA ASP A 118 25.69 10.53 18.40
C ASP A 118 24.42 9.66 18.48
N GLU A 119 24.59 8.38 18.80
CA GLU A 119 23.48 7.45 18.91
C GLU A 119 22.51 7.83 20.05
N ALA A 120 22.99 8.52 21.09
CA ALA A 120 22.15 8.98 22.18
C ALA A 120 21.07 9.97 21.72
N GLU A 121 21.27 10.67 20.60
CA GLU A 121 20.31 11.63 20.07
C GLU A 121 18.99 10.94 19.66
N PHE A 122 19.04 9.70 19.18
CA PHE A 122 17.84 8.92 18.86
C PHE A 122 16.94 8.64 20.06
N GLN A 123 17.47 8.66 21.30
CA GLN A 123 16.66 8.47 22.49
C GLN A 123 15.70 9.64 22.73
N SER A 124 16.06 10.83 22.23
CA SER A 124 15.23 12.04 22.34
C SER A 124 14.03 12.03 21.39
N TYR A 125 14.08 11.24 20.31
CA TYR A 125 13.04 11.21 19.26
C TYR A 125 11.70 10.63 19.72
N ASN A 126 11.66 9.98 20.88
CA ASN A 126 10.42 9.57 21.52
C ASN A 126 9.54 10.78 21.95
N LYS A 127 10.12 11.98 22.05
CA LYS A 127 9.42 13.21 22.44
C LYS A 127 9.17 14.12 21.26
N GLU A 128 10.14 14.27 20.38
CA GLU A 128 10.08 15.17 19.23
C GLU A 128 10.84 14.56 18.05
N ILE A 129 10.14 14.34 16.95
CA ILE A 129 10.70 13.70 15.76
C ILE A 129 11.28 14.79 14.85
N PRO A 130 12.54 14.67 14.39
CA PRO A 130 13.12 15.64 13.47
C PRO A 130 12.31 15.75 12.19
N CYS A 131 12.12 16.98 11.69
CA CYS A 131 11.41 17.22 10.44
C CYS A 131 12.11 16.58 9.23
N ASP A 132 13.42 16.38 9.31
CA ASP A 132 14.24 15.81 8.23
C ASP A 132 14.28 14.27 8.27
N LEU A 133 13.75 13.63 9.32
CA LEU A 133 13.73 12.18 9.45
C LEU A 133 13.09 11.48 8.23
N PRO A 134 11.95 11.94 7.66
CA PRO A 134 11.40 11.35 6.45
C PRO A 134 12.37 11.38 5.25
N VAL A 135 13.16 12.45 5.12
CA VAL A 135 14.17 12.57 4.06
C VAL A 135 15.29 11.56 4.30
N TRP A 136 15.79 11.44 5.54
CA TRP A 136 16.84 10.47 5.89
C TRP A 136 16.41 9.03 5.61
N VAL A 137 15.16 8.69 5.95
CA VAL A 137 14.57 7.38 5.66
C VAL A 137 14.48 7.14 4.15
N ALA A 138 14.05 8.12 3.36
CA ALA A 138 14.01 8.00 1.91
C ALA A 138 15.40 7.73 1.32
N VAL A 139 16.42 8.47 1.76
CA VAL A 139 17.81 8.26 1.33
C VAL A 139 18.31 6.87 1.74
N TRP A 140 18.00 6.42 2.96
CA TRP A 140 18.36 5.08 3.41
C TRP A 140 17.75 3.97 2.55
N ILE A 141 16.47 4.11 2.17
CA ILE A 141 15.79 3.15 1.30
C ILE A 141 16.41 3.14 -0.10
N MET A 142 16.81 4.30 -0.63
CA MET A 142 17.42 4.43 -1.95
C MET A 142 18.90 3.99 -1.99
N ASN A 143 19.58 3.91 -0.84
CA ASN A 143 20.97 3.46 -0.73
C ASN A 143 21.11 1.93 -0.59
N LYS A 144 20.04 1.17 -0.87
CA LYS A 144 20.04 -0.29 -0.84
C LYS A 144 20.33 -0.89 -2.21
#